data_AF-A0A094IK16-F1
#
_entry.id   AF-A0A094IK16-F1
#
_cell.length_a   1.000
_cell.length_b   1.000
_cell.length_c   1.000
_cell.angle_alpha   90.00
_cell.angle_beta   90.00
_cell.angle_gamma   90.00
#
_symmetry.space_group_name_H-M   'P 1'
#
loop_
_entity.id
_entity.type
_entity.pdbx_description
1 polymer ?
#
loop_
_entity_poly.entity_id
_entity_poly.type
_entity_poly.pdbx_seq_one_letter_code
_entity_poly.pdbx_strand_id
1 'polypeptide(L)'
;MSSGSTSHGSRSPGSSSHAYGTSGPLGSTGDVGTCSIRGVALRWETAGGVGSVLAVVPCCGVRWINGVIMNSRVRGSSAKIYNLPFITPNPDLNVYAFLQRAVIPDPKTATPGSHCTIDFPNTKHYQSADGFFAGSNIELVIVCSHPDSHASFVEKALRARKHVVVEKPFTTTTAEADRVIAIAKESGKILTCYQIWMVRNKTIEYTPGEGMTFELGAHSIDQALVLFGKPASVTAFLRSVSGVESEIDDTFTIILQYSGEKKNLLITIKTAIATLMQDQLKTFVRGTKGSFIKFSTDV
;
A
#
# COMPACT_ATOMS: atom_id res chain seq x y z
N MET A 1 53.15 60.04 2.50
CA MET A 1 52.36 61.29 2.33
C MET A 1 51.25 61.01 1.33
N SER A 2 50.10 61.69 1.45
CA SER A 2 48.91 61.66 0.55
C SER A 2 48.28 60.30 0.20
N SER A 3 46.96 60.12 0.11
CA SER A 3 45.79 60.91 0.58
C SER A 3 44.50 60.17 0.18
N GLY A 4 43.36 60.45 0.84
CA GLY A 4 42.07 60.42 0.12
C GLY A 4 41.06 59.34 0.51
N SER A 5 40.52 59.46 1.72
CA SER A 5 39.15 59.12 2.09
C SER A 5 38.07 59.38 1.01
N THR A 6 36.98 58.59 1.00
CA THR A 6 35.67 59.07 1.54
C THR A 6 34.62 57.98 1.82
N SER A 7 33.85 58.27 2.87
CA SER A 7 32.46 57.91 3.23
C SER A 7 31.43 57.97 2.07
N HIS A 8 30.16 57.52 2.18
CA HIS A 8 29.35 56.90 3.24
C HIS A 8 28.10 56.23 2.57
N GLY A 9 27.36 55.38 3.30
CA GLY A 9 26.00 54.99 2.87
C GLY A 9 25.40 53.83 3.66
N SER A 10 24.36 54.09 4.47
CA SER A 10 23.62 53.07 5.25
C SER A 10 22.18 52.91 4.75
N ARG A 11 21.65 51.67 4.81
CA ARG A 11 20.20 51.38 4.79
C ARG A 11 19.92 49.91 5.13
N SER A 12 19.09 49.69 6.15
CA SER A 12 18.22 48.51 6.26
C SER A 12 16.88 48.85 5.59
N PRO A 13 16.20 47.90 4.91
CA PRO A 13 15.20 47.05 5.59
C PRO A 13 15.21 45.60 5.04
N GLY A 14 14.36 44.66 5.45
CA GLY A 14 13.32 44.64 6.50
C GLY A 14 12.57 43.30 6.49
N SER A 15 11.85 42.97 7.56
CA SER A 15 11.11 41.71 7.68
C SER A 15 9.79 41.73 6.87
N SER A 16 9.48 40.62 6.19
CA SER A 16 8.16 40.36 5.60
C SER A 16 7.61 39.01 6.06
N SER A 17 6.88 39.02 7.17
CA SER A 17 5.96 37.93 7.50
C SER A 17 4.78 37.95 6.51
N HIS A 18 4.38 36.78 6.01
CA HIS A 18 3.12 36.64 5.26
C HIS A 18 2.06 36.00 6.14
N ALA A 19 1.36 36.84 6.89
CA ALA A 19 0.13 36.47 7.58
C ALA A 19 -1.05 36.62 6.62
N TYR A 20 -1.58 35.51 6.10
CA TYR A 20 -2.87 35.50 5.41
C TYR A 20 -3.97 35.07 6.38
N GLY A 21 -4.75 36.05 6.83
CA GLY A 21 -5.93 35.84 7.67
C GLY A 21 -6.95 36.94 7.42
N THR A 22 -8.01 36.62 6.69
CA THR A 22 -9.22 37.45 6.57
C THR A 22 -10.44 36.54 6.65
N SER A 23 -11.43 36.95 7.43
CA SER A 23 -12.70 36.22 7.62
C SER A 23 -13.78 36.71 6.66
N GLY A 24 -14.56 35.78 6.11
CA GLY A 24 -15.69 36.02 5.22
C GLY A 24 -16.73 34.90 5.34
N PRO A 25 -18.03 35.15 5.08
CA PRO A 25 -19.12 34.28 5.55
C PRO A 25 -19.42 33.05 4.69
N LEU A 26 -20.24 32.16 5.26
CA LEU A 26 -20.67 30.85 4.77
C LEU A 26 -21.28 30.88 3.34
N GLY A 27 -20.87 29.91 2.51
CA GLY A 27 -21.47 29.60 1.21
C GLY A 27 -21.73 28.09 1.07
N SER A 28 -22.93 27.76 0.60
CA SER A 28 -23.52 26.42 0.38
C SER A 28 -22.60 25.26 -0.02
N THR A 29 -22.65 24.19 0.78
CA THR A 29 -22.69 22.76 0.37
C THR A 29 -22.11 22.39 -1.01
N GLY A 30 -20.90 21.81 -1.00
CA GLY A 30 -20.45 20.88 -2.04
C GLY A 30 -20.19 19.51 -1.40
N ASP A 31 -20.74 18.44 -1.99
CA ASP A 31 -20.61 17.09 -1.45
C ASP A 31 -19.17 16.57 -1.54
N VAL A 32 -18.51 16.45 -0.39
CA VAL A 32 -17.16 15.87 -0.31
C VAL A 32 -17.27 14.34 -0.36
N GLY A 33 -17.24 13.80 -1.58
CA GLY A 33 -17.47 12.38 -1.89
C GLY A 33 -16.78 11.42 -0.91
N THR A 34 -17.56 10.78 -0.04
CA THR A 34 -17.01 9.97 1.05
C THR A 34 -16.59 8.59 0.56
N CYS A 35 -15.34 8.44 0.11
CA CYS A 35 -14.75 7.11 -0.08
C CYS A 35 -14.69 6.38 1.27
N SER A 36 -15.65 5.48 1.50
CA SER A 36 -15.79 4.72 2.74
C SER A 36 -15.16 3.35 2.57
N ILE A 37 -13.85 3.27 2.79
CA ILE A 37 -13.17 1.99 3.02
C ILE A 37 -13.68 1.45 4.38
N ARG A 38 -14.77 0.67 4.33
CA ARG A 38 -15.21 -0.13 5.46
C ARG A 38 -14.23 -1.30 5.60
N GLY A 39 -13.49 -1.34 6.70
CA GLY A 39 -12.70 -2.52 7.06
C GLY A 39 -13.64 -3.70 7.31
N VAL A 40 -13.77 -4.60 6.34
CA VAL A 40 -14.63 -5.79 6.46
C VAL A 40 -13.84 -6.88 7.20
N ALA A 41 -14.08 -7.00 8.50
CA ALA A 41 -13.71 -8.18 9.26
C ALA A 41 -14.57 -9.37 8.77
N LEU A 42 -14.02 -10.16 7.85
CA LEU A 42 -14.71 -11.31 7.26
C LEU A 42 -14.85 -12.44 8.30
N ARG A 43 -16.03 -12.52 8.93
CA ARG A 43 -16.51 -13.78 9.50
C ARG A 43 -16.93 -14.70 8.36
N TRP A 44 -16.58 -15.98 8.47
CA TRP A 44 -16.85 -17.01 7.47
C TRP A 44 -17.75 -18.08 8.08
N GLU A 45 -18.93 -18.28 7.50
CA GLU A 45 -19.85 -19.37 7.82
C GLU A 45 -20.05 -20.21 6.55
N THR A 46 -19.62 -21.48 6.57
CA THR A 46 -19.75 -22.38 5.43
C THR A 46 -21.18 -22.89 5.29
N ALA A 47 -21.92 -22.35 4.31
CA ALA A 47 -22.95 -23.15 3.66
C ALA A 47 -22.27 -24.40 3.04
N GLY A 48 -22.79 -25.59 3.35
CA GLY A 48 -22.02 -26.83 3.20
C GLY A 48 -21.65 -27.21 1.77
N GLY A 49 -20.38 -27.55 1.55
CA GLY A 49 -19.82 -28.07 0.30
C GLY A 49 -18.30 -28.06 0.34
N VAL A 50 -17.64 -29.13 -0.09
CA VAL A 50 -16.17 -29.23 -0.08
C VAL A 50 -15.58 -28.61 -1.35
N GLY A 51 -14.62 -27.72 -1.18
CA GLY A 51 -13.89 -27.05 -2.27
C GLY A 51 -14.27 -25.58 -2.43
N SER A 52 -13.30 -24.68 -2.27
CA SER A 52 -13.45 -23.23 -2.42
C SER A 52 -12.16 -22.67 -3.02
N VAL A 53 -12.18 -22.16 -4.25
CA VAL A 53 -10.94 -21.89 -5.01
C VAL A 53 -10.67 -20.38 -5.12
N LEU A 54 -9.39 -20.02 -5.18
CA LEU A 54 -8.85 -18.66 -5.25
C LEU A 54 -7.76 -18.58 -6.38
N ALA A 55 -7.17 -17.40 -6.72
CA ALA A 55 -6.11 -17.17 -7.73
C ALA A 55 -5.43 -15.72 -7.63
N VAL A 56 -4.42 -15.26 -8.46
CA VAL A 56 -3.54 -14.02 -8.34
C VAL A 56 -3.17 -13.21 -9.70
N VAL A 57 -2.72 -11.93 -9.80
CA VAL A 57 -2.25 -11.24 -11.07
C VAL A 57 -1.08 -10.21 -10.97
N PRO A 58 0.11 -10.58 -10.51
CA PRO A 58 1.32 -9.71 -10.43
C PRO A 58 2.02 -9.27 -11.75
N CYS A 59 3.35 -8.96 -11.72
CA CYS A 59 4.21 -8.58 -12.88
C CYS A 59 5.62 -9.30 -12.99
N CYS A 60 5.72 -10.37 -13.82
CA CYS A 60 6.84 -11.12 -14.48
C CYS A 60 7.48 -12.53 -14.06
N GLY A 61 6.85 -13.49 -13.33
CA GLY A 61 7.38 -14.86 -12.85
C GLY A 61 7.65 -15.39 -11.37
N VAL A 62 6.66 -15.79 -10.54
CA VAL A 62 6.80 -16.41 -9.16
C VAL A 62 6.74 -17.98 -9.20
N ARG A 63 6.74 -18.79 -8.09
CA ARG A 63 5.85 -19.97 -7.70
C ARG A 63 6.22 -20.48 -6.24
N TRP A 64 5.44 -21.15 -5.33
CA TRP A 64 4.23 -22.03 -5.42
C TRP A 64 3.62 -22.78 -4.15
N ILE A 65 2.36 -22.58 -3.66
CA ILE A 65 1.17 -23.52 -3.50
C ILE A 65 -0.09 -22.59 -3.54
N ASN A 66 -1.21 -22.90 -2.90
CA ASN A 66 -2.48 -23.10 -3.61
C ASN A 66 -3.48 -21.92 -3.68
N GLY A 67 -4.39 -21.97 -4.68
CA GLY A 67 -5.48 -21.01 -4.90
C GLY A 67 -4.95 -19.67 -5.39
N VAL A 68 -4.01 -19.72 -6.34
CA VAL A 68 -3.13 -18.60 -6.67
C VAL A 68 -2.72 -18.65 -8.17
N ILE A 69 -2.36 -17.49 -8.76
CA ILE A 69 -1.70 -17.25 -10.09
C ILE A 69 -0.61 -16.17 -9.94
N MET A 70 0.69 -16.40 -10.12
CA MET A 70 1.68 -15.36 -9.78
C MET A 70 2.64 -14.97 -10.91
N ASN A 71 3.59 -14.04 -10.66
CA ASN A 71 4.26 -13.20 -11.67
C ASN A 71 5.40 -12.26 -11.05
N SER A 72 6.61 -12.76 -10.74
CA SER A 72 7.87 -12.15 -10.22
C SER A 72 9.00 -12.04 -11.27
N ARG A 73 9.65 -10.90 -11.49
CA ARG A 73 10.52 -10.67 -12.67
C ARG A 73 11.91 -11.36 -12.68
N VAL A 74 11.99 -12.68 -12.46
CA VAL A 74 13.19 -13.41 -11.99
C VAL A 74 13.67 -12.89 -10.61
N ARG A 75 12.93 -11.92 -10.03
CA ARG A 75 13.32 -11.02 -8.93
C ARG A 75 12.13 -10.38 -8.18
N GLY A 76 10.91 -10.91 -8.32
CA GLY A 76 9.74 -10.32 -7.66
C GLY A 76 9.60 -10.74 -6.21
N SER A 77 10.33 -10.03 -5.34
CA SER A 77 10.38 -10.25 -3.89
C SER A 77 9.00 -10.47 -3.25
N SER A 78 8.07 -9.54 -3.44
CA SER A 78 6.82 -9.46 -2.67
C SER A 78 6.04 -10.78 -2.60
N ALA A 79 5.84 -11.43 -3.75
CA ALA A 79 5.08 -12.65 -3.81
C ALA A 79 5.86 -13.87 -3.29
N LYS A 80 7.20 -13.90 -3.42
CA LYS A 80 8.05 -14.96 -2.84
C LYS A 80 8.21 -14.86 -1.32
N ILE A 81 8.00 -13.67 -0.74
CA ILE A 81 8.15 -13.43 0.71
C ILE A 81 6.80 -13.30 1.44
N TYR A 82 5.89 -12.45 0.97
CA TYR A 82 4.67 -12.10 1.71
C TYR A 82 3.42 -12.87 1.31
N ASN A 83 3.38 -13.41 0.08
CA ASN A 83 2.21 -14.14 -0.37
C ASN A 83 2.47 -15.64 -0.24
N LEU A 84 3.49 -16.14 -0.93
CA LEU A 84 3.74 -17.56 -1.07
C LEU A 84 3.94 -18.32 0.24
N PRO A 85 4.78 -17.92 1.20
CA PRO A 85 5.06 -18.76 2.38
C PRO A 85 3.82 -19.10 3.23
N PHE A 86 2.72 -18.35 3.08
CA PHE A 86 1.43 -18.54 3.77
C PHE A 86 0.41 -19.30 2.91
N ILE A 87 0.60 -19.24 1.59
CA ILE A 87 -0.14 -19.94 0.55
C ILE A 87 0.48 -21.33 0.27
N THR A 88 1.78 -21.51 0.53
CA THR A 88 2.57 -22.74 0.35
C THR A 88 2.11 -23.92 1.24
N PRO A 89 1.73 -23.74 2.52
CA PRO A 89 1.28 -24.85 3.37
C PRO A 89 -0.23 -25.09 3.33
N ASN A 90 -1.03 -24.26 2.65
CA ASN A 90 -2.48 -24.26 2.79
C ASN A 90 -3.17 -25.31 1.87
N PRO A 91 -3.90 -26.30 2.43
CA PRO A 91 -4.56 -27.35 1.66
C PRO A 91 -5.91 -26.94 1.05
N ASP A 92 -6.58 -25.89 1.55
CA ASP A 92 -7.98 -25.54 1.21
C ASP A 92 -8.13 -24.85 -0.16
N LEU A 93 -7.08 -24.87 -0.96
CA LEU A 93 -6.89 -24.08 -2.16
C LEU A 93 -6.35 -25.03 -3.28
N ASN A 94 -6.34 -24.64 -4.57
CA ASN A 94 -5.49 -25.34 -5.59
C ASN A 94 -4.68 -24.41 -6.51
N VAL A 95 -3.38 -24.65 -6.70
CA VAL A 95 -2.50 -23.74 -7.45
C VAL A 95 -2.47 -24.04 -8.94
N TYR A 96 -2.81 -23.03 -9.76
CA TYR A 96 -3.29 -23.36 -11.10
C TYR A 96 -2.42 -22.87 -12.25
N ALA A 97 -2.36 -21.55 -12.44
CA ALA A 97 -1.93 -20.96 -13.71
C ALA A 97 -1.09 -19.71 -13.56
N PHE A 98 -0.37 -19.33 -14.60
CA PHE A 98 0.59 -18.24 -14.52
C PHE A 98 0.35 -17.16 -15.51
N LEU A 99 0.52 -15.91 -15.09
CA LEU A 99 1.04 -14.91 -15.99
C LEU A 99 2.55 -14.85 -15.75
N GLN A 100 3.39 -15.02 -16.76
CA GLN A 100 4.81 -14.64 -16.74
C GLN A 100 5.23 -14.17 -18.12
N ARG A 101 5.46 -12.85 -18.25
CA ARG A 101 5.91 -12.22 -19.50
C ARG A 101 7.35 -12.59 -19.90
N ALA A 102 8.06 -13.35 -19.08
CA ALA A 102 9.40 -13.85 -19.43
C ALA A 102 9.30 -15.04 -20.39
N VAL A 103 10.36 -15.28 -21.16
CA VAL A 103 10.52 -16.51 -21.93
C VAL A 103 10.85 -17.65 -20.97
N ILE A 104 10.25 -18.82 -21.19
CA ILE A 104 10.56 -20.05 -20.44
C ILE A 104 12.04 -20.40 -20.70
N PRO A 105 12.91 -20.46 -19.67
CA PRO A 105 14.30 -20.85 -19.83
C PRO A 105 14.43 -22.37 -19.99
N ASP A 106 15.56 -22.83 -20.56
CA ASP A 106 15.91 -24.26 -20.57
C ASP A 106 16.05 -24.78 -19.12
N PRO A 107 15.26 -25.79 -18.71
CA PRO A 107 15.36 -26.38 -17.38
C PRO A 107 16.72 -26.98 -17.02
N LYS A 108 17.59 -27.25 -18.00
CA LYS A 108 18.95 -27.75 -17.76
C LYS A 108 19.94 -26.67 -17.33
N THR A 109 19.67 -25.40 -17.64
CA THR A 109 20.57 -24.27 -17.38
C THR A 109 19.98 -23.21 -16.46
N ALA A 110 18.67 -23.26 -16.19
CA ALA A 110 18.00 -22.32 -15.31
C ALA A 110 18.32 -22.58 -13.83
N THR A 111 18.55 -21.50 -13.07
CA THR A 111 18.79 -21.60 -11.61
C THR A 111 17.48 -21.71 -10.83
N PRO A 112 17.47 -22.39 -9.67
CA PRO A 112 16.38 -22.29 -8.72
C PRO A 112 16.11 -20.83 -8.34
N GLY A 113 14.84 -20.46 -8.24
CA GLY A 113 14.38 -19.10 -8.01
C GLY A 113 14.15 -18.27 -9.28
N SER A 114 14.58 -18.73 -10.45
CA SER A 114 14.60 -17.91 -11.68
C SER A 114 13.26 -17.77 -12.40
N HIS A 115 12.51 -18.85 -12.57
CA HIS A 115 11.31 -18.87 -13.42
C HIS A 115 10.27 -19.83 -12.87
N CYS A 116 8.99 -19.54 -13.10
CA CYS A 116 7.88 -20.31 -12.54
C CYS A 116 7.96 -21.80 -12.87
N THR A 117 8.18 -22.12 -14.14
CA THR A 117 8.31 -23.49 -14.67
C THR A 117 9.48 -24.28 -14.07
N ILE A 118 10.45 -23.61 -13.43
CA ILE A 118 11.60 -24.23 -12.78
C ILE A 118 11.28 -24.50 -11.32
N ASP A 119 10.82 -23.47 -10.61
CA ASP A 119 10.52 -23.56 -9.19
C ASP A 119 9.40 -24.59 -8.91
N PHE A 120 8.37 -24.64 -9.78
CA PHE A 120 7.22 -25.53 -9.62
C PHE A 120 6.68 -25.98 -11.00
N PRO A 121 7.18 -27.07 -11.59
CA PRO A 121 6.92 -27.42 -13.00
C PRO A 121 5.46 -27.79 -13.32
N ASN A 122 4.74 -28.42 -12.38
CA ASN A 122 3.46 -29.13 -12.62
C ASN A 122 2.24 -28.24 -12.92
N THR A 123 2.42 -26.96 -13.28
CA THR A 123 1.36 -25.94 -13.23
C THR A 123 1.42 -24.99 -14.43
N LYS A 124 0.26 -24.49 -14.89
CA LYS A 124 0.11 -23.90 -16.23
C LYS A 124 0.82 -22.55 -16.36
N HIS A 125 1.40 -22.25 -17.52
CA HIS A 125 2.11 -21.01 -17.81
C HIS A 125 1.48 -20.27 -18.99
N TYR A 126 1.23 -18.96 -18.84
CA TYR A 126 0.73 -18.06 -19.87
C TYR A 126 1.61 -16.81 -19.91
N GLN A 127 1.91 -16.29 -21.10
CA GLN A 127 2.73 -15.08 -21.26
C GLN A 127 1.89 -13.82 -21.49
N SER A 128 0.63 -13.97 -21.91
CA SER A 128 -0.33 -12.89 -22.18
C SER A 128 -1.50 -12.89 -21.18
N ALA A 129 -2.03 -11.70 -20.88
CA ALA A 129 -3.09 -11.53 -19.89
C ALA A 129 -4.43 -12.13 -20.34
N ASP A 130 -4.74 -12.13 -21.64
CA ASP A 130 -6.10 -12.44 -22.11
C ASP A 130 -6.39 -13.94 -22.12
N GLY A 131 -5.46 -14.75 -22.64
CA GLY A 131 -5.50 -16.20 -22.48
C GLY A 131 -5.37 -16.63 -21.01
N PHE A 132 -4.69 -15.82 -20.20
CA PHE A 132 -4.59 -16.02 -18.76
C PHE A 132 -5.97 -15.87 -18.07
N PHE A 133 -6.66 -14.73 -18.24
CA PHE A 133 -7.94 -14.45 -17.60
C PHE A 133 -9.10 -15.33 -18.09
N ALA A 134 -9.04 -15.78 -19.35
CA ALA A 134 -10.02 -16.69 -19.95
C ALA A 134 -10.06 -18.09 -19.30
N GLY A 135 -9.10 -18.44 -18.42
CA GLY A 135 -9.12 -19.70 -17.69
C GLY A 135 -10.34 -19.84 -16.78
N SER A 136 -11.17 -20.85 -17.03
CA SER A 136 -12.38 -21.18 -16.25
C SER A 136 -12.08 -21.61 -14.82
N ASN A 137 -11.05 -22.45 -14.63
CA ASN A 137 -10.75 -23.15 -13.37
C ASN A 137 -9.99 -22.26 -12.36
N ILE A 138 -10.40 -21.00 -12.22
CA ILE A 138 -9.61 -19.91 -11.64
C ILE A 138 -10.56 -18.90 -10.98
N GLU A 139 -10.48 -18.70 -9.65
CA GLU A 139 -11.58 -18.08 -8.89
C GLU A 139 -11.28 -16.81 -8.06
N LEU A 140 -10.06 -16.51 -7.59
CA LEU A 140 -9.66 -15.18 -7.03
C LEU A 140 -8.52 -14.60 -7.89
N VAL A 141 -8.05 -13.36 -7.67
CA VAL A 141 -6.94 -12.75 -8.40
C VAL A 141 -6.15 -11.67 -7.58
N ILE A 142 -5.43 -12.00 -6.47
CA ILE A 142 -4.42 -11.09 -5.79
C ILE A 142 -3.48 -10.38 -6.79
N VAL A 143 -3.59 -9.08 -7.06
CA VAL A 143 -2.75 -8.36 -8.03
C VAL A 143 -1.46 -7.83 -7.38
N CYS A 144 -0.38 -8.61 -7.41
CA CYS A 144 0.94 -8.20 -6.87
C CYS A 144 1.88 -7.52 -7.92
N SER A 145 1.33 -6.62 -8.74
CA SER A 145 1.93 -6.17 -10.02
C SER A 145 2.64 -4.80 -9.94
N HIS A 146 3.09 -4.26 -11.08
CA HIS A 146 3.54 -2.87 -11.13
C HIS A 146 2.32 -1.94 -11.10
N PRO A 147 2.27 -0.89 -10.25
CA PRO A 147 1.07 -0.07 -9.96
C PRO A 147 0.17 0.24 -11.16
N ASP A 148 0.74 0.74 -12.25
CA ASP A 148 0.10 1.10 -13.52
C ASP A 148 -0.66 -0.05 -14.21
N SER A 149 -0.38 -1.31 -13.88
CA SER A 149 -1.16 -2.46 -14.35
C SER A 149 -2.30 -2.89 -13.42
N HIS A 150 -2.34 -2.41 -12.16
CA HIS A 150 -3.24 -2.90 -11.12
C HIS A 150 -4.71 -2.79 -11.54
N ALA A 151 -5.20 -1.59 -11.78
CA ALA A 151 -6.61 -1.34 -12.13
C ALA A 151 -7.06 -2.17 -13.36
N SER A 152 -6.21 -2.26 -14.39
CA SER A 152 -6.51 -3.04 -15.60
C SER A 152 -6.62 -4.54 -15.34
N PHE A 153 -5.81 -5.09 -14.43
CA PHE A 153 -5.82 -6.50 -14.09
C PHE A 153 -6.93 -6.85 -13.10
N VAL A 154 -7.21 -5.97 -12.12
CA VAL A 154 -8.39 -6.06 -11.25
C VAL A 154 -9.69 -6.00 -12.08
N GLU A 155 -9.76 -5.15 -13.10
CA GLU A 155 -10.94 -5.06 -13.96
C GLU A 155 -11.14 -6.33 -14.81
N LYS A 156 -10.10 -6.82 -15.52
CA LYS A 156 -10.17 -8.07 -16.28
C LYS A 156 -10.53 -9.28 -15.40
N ALA A 157 -9.97 -9.32 -14.19
CA ALA A 157 -10.26 -10.30 -13.15
C ALA A 157 -11.76 -10.38 -12.78
N LEU A 158 -12.33 -9.26 -12.33
CA LEU A 158 -13.71 -9.18 -11.85
C LEU A 158 -14.71 -9.45 -12.99
N ARG A 159 -14.43 -8.92 -14.20
CA ARG A 159 -15.23 -9.21 -15.40
C ARG A 159 -15.18 -10.70 -15.79
N ALA A 160 -14.05 -11.39 -15.57
CA ALA A 160 -13.94 -12.84 -15.69
C ALA A 160 -14.54 -13.65 -14.51
N ARG A 161 -15.43 -13.02 -13.71
CA ARG A 161 -16.18 -13.57 -12.56
C ARG A 161 -15.30 -14.09 -11.42
N LYS A 162 -14.11 -13.52 -11.25
CA LYS A 162 -13.13 -13.92 -10.23
C LYS A 162 -13.14 -12.91 -9.06
N HIS A 163 -12.98 -13.40 -7.83
CA HIS A 163 -12.66 -12.58 -6.65
C HIS A 163 -11.28 -11.95 -6.84
N VAL A 164 -10.84 -10.99 -6.03
CA VAL A 164 -9.59 -10.24 -6.21
C VAL A 164 -9.03 -9.87 -4.84
N VAL A 165 -7.70 -9.88 -4.74
CA VAL A 165 -6.97 -9.01 -3.80
C VAL A 165 -6.05 -8.13 -4.67
N VAL A 166 -5.35 -7.15 -4.13
CA VAL A 166 -4.38 -6.35 -4.88
C VAL A 166 -3.38 -5.75 -3.90
N GLU A 167 -2.07 -5.77 -4.20
CA GLU A 167 -1.06 -5.22 -3.28
C GLU A 167 -1.11 -3.68 -3.24
N LYS A 168 -0.58 -3.06 -2.18
CA LYS A 168 -0.40 -1.60 -2.17
C LYS A 168 0.64 -1.14 -3.22
N PRO A 169 0.43 -0.01 -3.93
CA PRO A 169 -0.78 0.81 -3.98
C PRO A 169 -1.91 0.15 -4.78
N PHE A 170 -3.14 0.19 -4.25
CA PHE A 170 -4.35 -0.43 -4.80
C PHE A 170 -4.61 -0.11 -6.29
N THR A 171 -4.36 1.14 -6.66
CA THR A 171 -4.45 1.71 -8.01
C THR A 171 -3.54 2.95 -8.06
N THR A 172 -3.31 3.51 -9.25
CA THR A 172 -2.52 4.75 -9.40
C THR A 172 -3.30 6.02 -9.01
N THR A 173 -4.63 6.00 -9.11
CA THR A 173 -5.51 7.11 -8.72
C THR A 173 -6.76 6.62 -7.99
N THR A 174 -7.41 7.52 -7.25
CA THR A 174 -8.70 7.26 -6.59
C THR A 174 -9.84 7.01 -7.58
N ALA A 175 -9.86 7.72 -8.71
CA ALA A 175 -10.86 7.49 -9.76
C ALA A 175 -10.78 6.06 -10.35
N GLU A 176 -9.57 5.50 -10.46
CA GLU A 176 -9.41 4.07 -10.78
C GLU A 176 -9.87 3.15 -9.65
N ALA A 177 -9.63 3.52 -8.39
CA ALA A 177 -10.07 2.75 -7.23
C ALA A 177 -11.60 2.63 -7.19
N ASP A 178 -12.30 3.75 -7.32
CA ASP A 178 -13.77 3.80 -7.34
C ASP A 178 -14.34 3.01 -8.54
N ARG A 179 -13.69 3.07 -9.72
CA ARG A 179 -14.04 2.26 -10.90
C ARG A 179 -13.98 0.76 -10.59
N VAL A 180 -12.88 0.26 -10.04
CA VAL A 180 -12.76 -1.19 -9.75
C VAL A 180 -13.62 -1.63 -8.57
N ILE A 181 -13.87 -0.76 -7.60
CA ILE A 181 -14.80 -1.00 -6.48
C ILE A 181 -16.26 -1.10 -6.98
N ALA A 182 -16.65 -0.33 -8.00
CA ALA A 182 -17.96 -0.49 -8.65
C ALA A 182 -18.07 -1.85 -9.35
N ILE A 183 -17.09 -2.21 -10.17
CA ILE A 183 -17.04 -3.50 -10.90
C ILE A 183 -17.03 -4.70 -9.93
N ALA A 184 -16.44 -4.58 -8.74
CA ALA A 184 -16.49 -5.61 -7.70
C ALA A 184 -17.91 -5.83 -7.14
N LYS A 185 -18.65 -4.74 -6.91
CA LYS A 185 -20.06 -4.79 -6.49
C LYS A 185 -20.94 -5.41 -7.59
N GLU A 186 -20.78 -4.96 -8.83
CA GLU A 186 -21.51 -5.49 -10.00
C GLU A 186 -21.26 -6.98 -10.23
N SER A 187 -20.01 -7.42 -10.09
CA SER A 187 -19.66 -8.84 -10.22
C SER A 187 -20.09 -9.69 -9.02
N GLY A 188 -20.41 -9.07 -7.87
CA GLY A 188 -20.66 -9.79 -6.62
C GLY A 188 -19.44 -10.59 -6.16
N LYS A 189 -18.23 -10.10 -6.49
CA LYS A 189 -16.96 -10.78 -6.23
C LYS A 189 -16.15 -9.94 -5.24
N ILE A 190 -15.48 -10.63 -4.31
CA ILE A 190 -14.68 -9.97 -3.26
C ILE A 190 -13.54 -9.20 -3.94
N LEU A 191 -13.31 -7.96 -3.53
CA LEU A 191 -12.13 -7.16 -3.88
C LEU A 191 -11.55 -6.62 -2.56
N THR A 192 -10.25 -6.80 -2.33
CA THR A 192 -9.57 -6.30 -1.12
C THR A 192 -8.12 -5.90 -1.41
N CYS A 193 -7.50 -5.09 -0.54
CA CYS A 193 -6.13 -4.62 -0.69
C CYS A 193 -5.20 -5.33 0.30
N TYR A 194 -4.04 -5.80 -0.14
CA TYR A 194 -3.04 -6.44 0.71
C TYR A 194 -1.98 -5.44 1.19
N GLN A 195 -2.03 -5.14 2.49
CA GLN A 195 -1.22 -4.12 3.16
C GLN A 195 0.19 -4.62 3.50
N ILE A 196 1.00 -4.90 2.47
CA ILE A 196 2.37 -5.40 2.62
C ILE A 196 3.42 -4.33 2.90
N TRP A 197 4.35 -4.61 3.80
CA TRP A 197 5.43 -3.71 4.20
C TRP A 197 6.55 -3.64 3.15
N MET A 198 6.29 -2.95 2.04
CA MET A 198 7.31 -2.52 1.08
C MET A 198 7.73 -1.07 1.31
N VAL A 199 9.05 -0.85 1.26
CA VAL A 199 9.74 0.45 1.27
C VAL A 199 10.59 0.54 -0.01
N ARG A 200 10.58 1.68 -0.71
CA ARG A 200 11.08 1.82 -2.09
C ARG A 200 11.83 3.14 -2.38
N ASN A 201 12.26 3.90 -1.37
CA ASN A 201 13.08 5.12 -1.55
C ASN A 201 14.28 4.91 -2.50
N LYS A 202 14.23 5.51 -3.70
CA LYS A 202 15.36 5.65 -4.64
C LYS A 202 15.35 6.95 -5.47
N THR A 203 14.34 7.79 -5.31
CA THR A 203 14.05 9.00 -6.10
C THR A 203 14.03 10.25 -5.23
N ILE A 204 14.27 11.41 -5.84
CA ILE A 204 14.12 12.75 -5.23
C ILE A 204 12.91 13.47 -5.84
N GLU A 205 12.64 13.23 -7.14
CA GLU A 205 11.45 13.66 -7.86
C GLU A 205 10.21 12.89 -7.35
N TYR A 206 9.10 13.58 -7.10
CA TYR A 206 7.87 12.99 -6.57
C TYR A 206 7.14 12.09 -7.59
N THR A 207 6.88 10.83 -7.21
CA THR A 207 5.95 9.94 -7.92
C THR A 207 4.74 9.59 -7.03
N PRO A 208 3.51 9.51 -7.56
CA PRO A 208 2.34 9.09 -6.78
C PRO A 208 2.52 7.70 -6.13
N GLY A 209 2.46 7.68 -4.79
CA GLY A 209 2.67 6.46 -3.99
C GLY A 209 4.06 6.35 -3.33
N GLU A 210 4.90 7.37 -3.44
CA GLU A 210 6.19 7.47 -2.74
C GLU A 210 6.08 8.32 -1.45
N GLY A 211 7.13 8.28 -0.62
CA GLY A 211 7.20 9.01 0.65
C GLY A 211 6.80 8.19 1.88
N MET A 212 7.45 8.44 3.02
CA MET A 212 7.30 7.62 4.23
C MET A 212 5.86 7.61 4.76
N THR A 213 5.10 8.70 4.56
CA THR A 213 3.67 8.75 4.84
C THR A 213 2.87 7.72 4.04
N PHE A 214 3.20 7.52 2.76
CA PHE A 214 2.56 6.49 1.94
C PHE A 214 3.15 5.10 2.21
N GLU A 215 4.46 5.00 2.39
CA GLU A 215 5.15 3.72 2.52
C GLU A 215 4.90 3.04 3.87
N LEU A 216 5.02 3.77 4.98
CA LEU A 216 4.90 3.27 6.35
C LEU A 216 3.68 3.85 7.10
N GLY A 217 3.32 5.09 6.82
CA GLY A 217 2.14 5.74 7.39
C GLY A 217 0.85 5.00 7.05
N ALA A 218 0.67 4.57 5.80
CA ALA A 218 -0.49 3.82 5.35
C ALA A 218 -0.78 2.57 6.21
N HIS A 219 0.25 1.78 6.57
CA HIS A 219 0.07 0.60 7.43
C HIS A 219 -0.39 0.96 8.85
N SER A 220 0.12 2.05 9.40
CA SER A 220 -0.24 2.51 10.73
C SER A 220 -1.63 3.17 10.77
N ILE A 221 -2.02 3.83 9.68
CA ILE A 221 -3.37 4.39 9.46
C ILE A 221 -4.38 3.25 9.32
N ASP A 222 -4.06 2.21 8.54
CA ASP A 222 -4.90 1.01 8.38
C ASP A 222 -5.16 0.32 9.73
N GLN A 223 -4.11 0.10 10.53
CA GLN A 223 -4.24 -0.43 11.90
C GLN A 223 -5.12 0.46 12.79
N ALA A 224 -4.99 1.79 12.72
CA ALA A 224 -5.83 2.72 13.48
C ALA A 224 -7.31 2.69 13.01
N LEU A 225 -7.55 2.58 11.70
CA LEU A 225 -8.90 2.45 11.12
C LEU A 225 -9.57 1.13 11.50
N VAL A 226 -8.82 0.02 11.53
CA VAL A 226 -9.32 -1.30 11.96
C VAL A 226 -9.67 -1.31 13.44
N LEU A 227 -8.79 -0.79 14.31
CA LEU A 227 -8.98 -0.83 15.77
C LEU A 227 -9.99 0.20 16.29
N PHE A 228 -10.04 1.39 15.68
CA PHE A 228 -10.78 2.54 16.24
C PHE A 228 -11.82 3.14 15.28
N GLY A 229 -11.82 2.75 14.01
CA GLY A 229 -12.72 3.27 12.98
C GLY A 229 -12.23 4.59 12.37
N LYS A 230 -13.05 5.15 11.46
CA LYS A 230 -12.77 6.44 10.81
C LYS A 230 -12.70 7.59 11.84
N PRO A 231 -11.63 8.39 11.86
CA PRO A 231 -11.55 9.58 12.71
C PRO A 231 -12.49 10.69 12.25
N ALA A 232 -12.81 11.62 13.16
CA ALA A 232 -13.61 12.81 12.88
C ALA A 232 -12.79 13.89 12.16
N SER A 233 -11.49 14.02 12.48
CA SER A 233 -10.56 14.88 11.75
C SER A 233 -9.13 14.33 11.79
N VAL A 234 -8.30 14.81 10.87
CA VAL A 234 -6.89 14.43 10.73
C VAL A 234 -6.05 15.72 10.64
N THR A 235 -4.89 15.72 11.29
CA THR A 235 -3.91 16.81 11.20
C THR A 235 -2.54 16.19 10.96
N ALA A 236 -1.87 16.58 9.88
CA ALA A 236 -0.60 15.99 9.46
C ALA A 236 0.50 17.05 9.33
N PHE A 237 1.70 16.69 9.76
CA PHE A 237 2.93 17.47 9.59
C PHE A 237 3.93 16.59 8.84
N LEU A 238 4.21 16.92 7.58
CA LEU A 238 5.12 16.18 6.70
C LEU A 238 6.41 16.97 6.50
N ARG A 239 7.56 16.31 6.38
CA ARG A 239 8.88 16.92 6.18
C ARG A 239 9.82 16.00 5.40
N SER A 240 10.74 16.59 4.64
CA SER A 240 12.09 16.03 4.46
C SER A 240 12.99 16.55 5.59
N VAL A 241 13.77 15.68 6.21
CA VAL A 241 14.81 16.03 7.21
C VAL A 241 16.15 15.31 6.94
N SER A 242 16.24 14.52 5.88
CA SER A 242 17.45 13.83 5.41
C SER A 242 18.61 14.75 5.00
N GLY A 243 18.37 16.07 4.92
CA GLY A 243 19.36 17.06 4.47
C GLY A 243 19.45 17.22 2.95
N VAL A 244 18.59 16.51 2.20
CA VAL A 244 18.40 16.67 0.75
C VAL A 244 17.07 17.39 0.52
N GLU A 245 17.06 18.40 -0.34
CA GLU A 245 15.82 19.07 -0.77
C GLU A 245 14.98 18.08 -1.61
N SER A 246 13.74 17.88 -1.20
CA SER A 246 12.88 16.78 -1.66
C SER A 246 11.41 17.16 -1.48
N GLU A 247 10.60 16.95 -2.52
CA GLU A 247 9.14 17.06 -2.45
C GLU A 247 8.50 15.85 -1.76
N ILE A 248 9.23 14.73 -1.68
CA ILE A 248 8.86 13.50 -0.99
C ILE A 248 9.14 13.63 0.52
N ASP A 249 8.20 13.19 1.37
CA ASP A 249 8.40 13.15 2.82
C ASP A 249 9.23 11.95 3.29
N ASP A 250 10.16 12.20 4.21
CA ASP A 250 10.89 11.15 4.93
C ASP A 250 10.49 11.04 6.41
N THR A 251 9.82 12.07 6.93
CA THR A 251 9.50 12.24 8.35
C THR A 251 8.13 12.88 8.50
N PHE A 252 7.24 12.22 9.23
CA PHE A 252 5.87 12.69 9.40
C PHE A 252 5.35 12.52 10.82
N THR A 253 4.35 13.32 11.18
CA THR A 253 3.52 13.10 12.37
C THR A 253 2.07 13.39 12.02
N ILE A 254 1.21 12.40 12.20
CA ILE A 254 -0.22 12.43 11.90
C ILE A 254 -0.99 12.25 13.20
N ILE A 255 -1.93 13.16 13.44
CA ILE A 255 -2.83 13.16 14.60
C ILE A 255 -4.24 12.84 14.10
N LEU A 256 -4.81 11.73 14.58
CA LEU A 256 -6.18 11.33 14.32
C LEU A 256 -7.04 11.68 15.54
N GLN A 257 -8.08 12.49 15.32
CA GLN A 257 -8.98 12.97 16.37
C GLN A 257 -10.38 12.35 16.18
N TYR A 258 -11.04 12.00 17.28
CA TYR A 258 -12.33 11.32 17.29
C TYR A 258 -13.41 12.15 17.97
N SER A 259 -14.68 11.79 17.76
CA SER A 259 -15.85 12.49 18.32
C SER A 259 -16.83 11.50 18.97
N GLY A 260 -17.94 12.01 19.51
CA GLY A 260 -18.93 11.20 20.24
C GLY A 260 -18.33 10.52 21.46
N GLU A 261 -18.63 9.23 21.64
CA GLU A 261 -18.10 8.38 22.71
C GLU A 261 -16.56 8.30 22.70
N LYS A 262 -15.95 8.39 21.50
CA LYS A 262 -14.51 8.30 21.29
C LYS A 262 -13.79 9.64 21.43
N LYS A 263 -14.46 10.74 21.83
CA LYS A 263 -13.85 12.09 21.92
C LYS A 263 -12.59 12.21 22.78
N ASN A 264 -12.38 11.28 23.71
CA ASN A 264 -11.18 11.25 24.58
C ASN A 264 -10.03 10.41 23.99
N LEU A 265 -10.23 9.77 22.83
CA LEU A 265 -9.20 9.02 22.11
C LEU A 265 -8.43 9.95 21.17
N LEU A 266 -7.11 9.98 21.34
CA LEU A 266 -6.17 10.65 20.46
C LEU A 266 -5.15 9.63 19.97
N ILE A 267 -4.95 9.53 18.66
CA ILE A 267 -3.93 8.65 18.07
C ILE A 267 -2.89 9.52 17.37
N THR A 268 -1.63 9.34 17.74
CA THR A 268 -0.49 9.96 17.06
C THR A 268 0.31 8.87 16.35
N ILE A 269 0.36 8.95 15.03
CA ILE A 269 1.22 8.10 14.18
C ILE A 269 2.44 8.93 13.80
N LYS A 270 3.65 8.35 13.92
CA LYS A 270 4.90 9.06 13.63
C LYS A 270 5.94 8.14 13.01
N THR A 271 6.65 8.66 12.03
CA THR A 271 7.94 8.14 11.54
C THR A 271 8.92 9.30 11.47
N ALA A 272 10.16 9.07 11.85
CA ALA A 272 11.25 10.03 11.68
C ALA A 272 12.54 9.26 11.39
N ILE A 273 13.17 9.54 10.25
CA ILE A 273 14.41 8.86 9.84
C ILE A 273 15.65 9.37 10.60
N ALA A 274 15.65 10.65 10.99
CA ALA A 274 16.74 11.25 11.75
C ALA A 274 16.59 10.95 13.25
N THR A 275 17.15 9.82 13.68
CA THR A 275 17.12 9.37 15.08
C THR A 275 18.38 8.59 15.44
N LEU A 276 18.93 8.83 16.63
CA LEU A 276 20.04 8.08 17.23
C LEU A 276 19.58 7.15 18.36
N MET A 277 18.27 7.00 18.56
CA MET A 277 17.74 6.06 19.55
C MET A 277 18.01 4.62 19.08
N GLN A 278 18.60 3.79 19.95
CA GLN A 278 18.76 2.36 19.68
C GLN A 278 17.40 1.65 19.79
N ASP A 279 16.73 1.80 20.93
CA ASP A 279 15.37 1.28 21.14
C ASP A 279 14.31 2.21 20.56
N GLN A 280 13.87 1.92 19.34
CA GLN A 280 12.78 2.64 18.69
C GLN A 280 11.42 2.31 19.32
N LEU A 281 10.66 3.33 19.72
CA LEU A 281 9.31 3.15 20.26
C LEU A 281 8.34 2.69 19.15
N LYS A 282 7.83 1.46 19.26
CA LYS A 282 6.89 0.87 18.28
C LYS A 282 5.43 1.16 18.61
N THR A 283 5.06 1.11 19.90
CA THR A 283 3.68 1.34 20.36
C THR A 283 3.68 1.93 21.76
N PHE A 284 2.84 2.94 22.01
CA PHE A 284 2.55 3.47 23.34
C PHE A 284 1.05 3.69 23.51
N VAL A 285 0.41 2.92 24.38
CA VAL A 285 -1.00 3.05 24.75
C VAL A 285 -1.09 3.54 26.20
N ARG A 286 -1.96 4.51 26.47
CA ARG A 286 -2.21 5.05 27.81
C ARG A 286 -3.71 5.08 28.09
N GLY A 287 -4.10 4.73 29.31
CA GLY A 287 -5.49 4.81 29.76
C GLY A 287 -5.58 5.09 31.26
N THR A 288 -6.80 5.26 31.77
CA THR A 288 -7.06 5.64 33.18
C THR A 288 -6.64 4.58 34.22
N LYS A 289 -6.32 3.35 33.79
CA LYS A 289 -5.91 2.23 34.65
C LYS A 289 -4.46 1.75 34.45
N GLY A 290 -3.68 2.41 33.57
CA GLY A 290 -2.32 1.97 33.27
C GLY A 290 -1.82 2.40 31.89
N SER A 291 -0.66 1.87 31.50
CA SER A 291 -0.04 2.12 30.20
C SER A 291 0.66 0.87 29.67
N PHE A 292 0.73 0.73 28.35
CA PHE A 292 1.47 -0.32 27.65
C PHE A 292 2.48 0.33 26.72
N ILE A 293 3.73 -0.13 26.76
CA ILE A 293 4.84 0.38 25.96
C ILE A 293 5.50 -0.82 25.27
N LYS A 294 5.73 -0.72 23.97
CA LYS A 294 6.54 -1.67 23.21
C LYS A 294 7.63 -0.93 22.43
N PHE A 295 8.86 -1.38 22.63
CA PHE A 295 10.03 -0.98 21.84
C PHE A 295 10.34 -2.07 20.80
N SER A 296 10.97 -1.67 19.70
CA SER A 296 11.36 -2.54 18.58
C SER A 296 10.22 -3.34 17.93
N THR A 297 10.58 -4.15 16.94
CA THR A 297 9.78 -5.25 16.42
C THR A 297 10.42 -6.56 16.86
N ASP A 298 9.70 -7.36 17.64
CA ASP A 298 10.06 -8.77 17.86
C ASP A 298 10.21 -9.47 16.50
N VAL A 299 11.29 -10.22 16.35
CA VAL A 299 11.62 -11.12 15.23
C VAL A 299 12.13 -12.44 15.79
#